data_AF-A0AAV7ZK55-F1
#
_entry.id   AF-A0AAV7ZK55-F1
#
_cell.length_a   1.000
_cell.length_b   1.000
_cell.length_c   1.000
_cell.angle_alpha   90.00
_cell.angle_beta   90.00
_cell.angle_gamma   90.00
#
_symmetry.space_group_name_H-M   'P 1'
#
loop_
_entity.id
_entity.type
_entity.pdbx_description
1 polymer ?
#
loop_
_entity_poly.entity_id
_entity_poly.type
_entity_poly.pdbx_seq_one_letter_code
_entity_poly.pdbx_strand_id
1 'polypeptide(L)'
;MKKLANIKSPVPSDIDVSQSLKLWSIRRIAQSIGIQDNELELHGDSRGRIKLDVLERLKNKPNGKYVLVTGINPTPFGEGKTTTSVGLSQSIGAHLNKKVFTCLRCPSRGPTFGIKGGAAGGGYSQVIPMETFNLDVPDIDAVAIANNLLSAAIDTRMFHERTQTNKGLFKRLCPADKKGERFFTKAMISRLTKLGIYKTNPNDLTKEEIADFVRLDLDPDTISWRRVVDVNDRFLRGITVGNGPKERGQIRSTGFDIAVASECMVILALSNSLHDMRERMGKIVVGMSKKGVPITAEDIGAAGAMTVLMKESLKPSLMQTLERTPVLVHAGPFANIAHGNSSIIADKIALKLVGEDGYVVTEAGFGADCGAEKFFNIKCRSSGLVPNCSVIVATARALKHHGGASLKECKETNVGALKRGVVNLVKHVENMKKFGVPVVVALNRFHTDTDEECDVILNAAKRAGAFDAVISDHFSKGGLGAVNLAKSVERACKQKSNFKFLYDLDQPIKKKIGIIAREIYGADGVDYLNNTNEKIEEYEKNGFGNLPICVAKTQYSFSHDAKLLGRPSGFRIPVQDIRASVGAGFVFPILGAISTMPGLPTRPAYYNVDVDEKGNILGLF
;
A
#
# COMPACT_ATOMS: atom_id res chain seq x y z
N MET A 1 -15.78 21.67 -11.20
CA MET A 1 -16.52 20.53 -10.60
C MET A 1 -18.02 20.77 -10.73
N LYS A 2 -18.86 19.73 -10.58
CA LYS A 2 -20.33 19.87 -10.68
C LYS A 2 -20.98 19.28 -9.42
N LYS A 3 -21.76 20.10 -8.71
CA LYS A 3 -22.53 19.68 -7.53
C LYS A 3 -23.61 18.66 -7.90
N LEU A 4 -23.95 17.76 -6.97
CA LEU A 4 -25.11 16.89 -7.12
C LEU A 4 -26.41 17.69 -7.05
N ALA A 5 -27.35 17.37 -7.94
CA ALA A 5 -28.66 18.04 -8.00
C ALA A 5 -29.82 17.16 -7.49
N ASN A 6 -29.71 15.83 -7.63
CA ASN A 6 -30.80 14.88 -7.36
C ASN A 6 -30.35 13.79 -6.38
N ILE A 7 -30.34 14.10 -5.08
CA ILE A 7 -30.01 13.17 -4.00
C ILE A 7 -31.31 12.52 -3.51
N LYS A 8 -31.30 11.19 -3.31
CA LYS A 8 -32.45 10.41 -2.81
C LYS A 8 -32.24 10.01 -1.36
N SER A 9 -33.34 9.88 -0.61
CA SER A 9 -33.39 9.35 0.75
C SER A 9 -34.54 8.33 0.85
N PRO A 10 -34.32 7.09 1.30
CA PRO A 10 -33.02 6.52 1.72
C PRO A 10 -32.02 6.46 0.54
N VAL A 11 -30.73 6.42 0.87
CA VAL A 11 -29.65 6.33 -0.12
C VAL A 11 -29.81 5.01 -0.90
N PRO A 12 -29.86 5.03 -2.24
CA PRO A 12 -29.91 3.81 -3.05
C PRO A 12 -28.67 2.92 -2.86
N SER A 13 -28.64 1.74 -3.48
CA SER A 13 -27.43 0.91 -3.48
C SER A 13 -26.25 1.66 -4.12
N ASP A 14 -25.02 1.35 -3.72
CA ASP A 14 -23.85 2.06 -4.22
C ASP A 14 -23.74 1.99 -5.75
N ILE A 15 -24.05 0.83 -6.33
CA ILE A 15 -24.02 0.61 -7.78
C ILE A 15 -25.10 1.43 -8.50
N ASP A 16 -26.31 1.50 -7.95
CA ASP A 16 -27.38 2.34 -8.52
C ASP A 16 -26.98 3.82 -8.51
N VAL A 17 -26.33 4.28 -7.44
CA VAL A 17 -25.83 5.66 -7.36
C VAL A 17 -24.73 5.88 -8.41
N SER A 18 -23.77 4.96 -8.55
CA SER A 18 -22.70 5.03 -9.56
C SER A 18 -23.26 5.12 -10.98
N GLN A 19 -24.28 4.31 -11.31
CA GLN A 19 -24.89 4.23 -12.64
C GLN A 19 -25.88 5.38 -12.92
N SER A 20 -26.38 6.07 -11.88
CA SER A 20 -27.37 7.14 -12.04
C SER A 20 -26.86 8.43 -12.72
N LEU A 21 -25.54 8.62 -12.82
CA LEU A 21 -24.95 9.87 -13.32
C LEU A 21 -24.21 9.69 -14.65
N LYS A 22 -24.56 10.53 -15.63
CA LYS A 22 -23.82 10.61 -16.91
C LYS A 22 -22.38 11.05 -16.70
N LEU A 23 -21.45 10.14 -16.96
CA LEU A 23 -19.99 10.34 -16.83
C LEU A 23 -19.51 11.53 -17.66
N TRP A 24 -18.51 12.27 -17.14
CA TRP A 24 -17.71 13.14 -17.99
C TRP A 24 -16.63 12.31 -18.66
N SER A 25 -16.33 12.61 -19.93
CA SER A 25 -15.13 12.09 -20.57
C SER A 25 -13.91 12.40 -19.69
N ILE A 26 -13.03 11.43 -19.54
CA ILE A 26 -11.81 11.58 -18.75
C ILE A 26 -10.89 12.64 -19.35
N ARG A 27 -10.95 12.86 -20.67
CA ARG A 27 -10.23 13.96 -21.35
C ARG A 27 -10.70 15.31 -20.80
N ARG A 28 -12.00 15.49 -20.60
CA ARG A 28 -12.57 16.71 -20.00
C ARG A 28 -12.08 16.91 -18.56
N ILE A 29 -12.00 15.83 -17.78
CA ILE A 29 -11.45 15.89 -16.41
C ILE A 29 -9.99 16.31 -16.44
N ALA A 30 -9.17 15.67 -17.30
CA ALA A 30 -7.74 15.97 -17.47
C ALA A 30 -7.49 17.44 -17.89
N GLN A 31 -8.26 17.95 -18.84
CA GLN A 31 -8.18 19.35 -19.27
C GLN A 31 -8.52 20.32 -18.13
N SER A 32 -9.54 20.00 -17.31
CA SER A 32 -9.95 20.85 -16.19
C SER A 32 -8.89 21.02 -15.09
N ILE A 33 -7.90 20.13 -15.06
CA ILE A 33 -6.80 20.12 -14.10
C ILE A 33 -5.42 20.42 -14.72
N GLY A 34 -5.39 20.79 -16.01
CA GLY A 34 -4.17 21.22 -16.70
C GLY A 34 -3.21 20.10 -17.09
N ILE A 35 -3.73 18.89 -17.27
CA ILE A 35 -3.01 17.80 -17.97
C ILE A 35 -3.13 18.05 -19.48
N GLN A 36 -2.00 17.97 -20.18
CA GLN A 36 -1.95 18.16 -21.63
C GLN A 36 -2.33 16.87 -22.37
N ASP A 37 -2.86 16.98 -23.58
CA ASP A 37 -3.32 15.82 -24.36
C ASP A 37 -2.18 14.80 -24.62
N ASN A 38 -0.93 15.25 -24.76
CA ASN A 38 0.23 14.38 -24.93
C ASN A 38 0.68 13.68 -23.62
N GLU A 39 0.18 14.10 -22.46
CA GLU A 39 0.48 13.54 -21.13
C GLU A 39 -0.59 12.52 -20.67
N LEU A 40 -1.67 12.37 -21.42
CA LEU A 40 -2.78 11.48 -21.10
C LEU A 40 -2.86 10.32 -22.10
N GLU A 41 -2.87 9.09 -21.59
CA GLU A 41 -3.14 7.88 -22.37
C GLU A 41 -4.57 7.42 -22.09
N LEU A 42 -5.46 7.47 -23.08
CA LEU A 42 -6.86 7.12 -22.89
C LEU A 42 -7.05 5.60 -22.83
N HIS A 43 -7.91 5.15 -21.91
CA HIS A 43 -8.35 3.77 -21.78
C HIS A 43 -9.88 3.76 -21.72
N GLY A 44 -10.51 3.85 -22.90
CA GLY A 44 -11.93 4.18 -23.01
C GLY A 44 -12.21 5.64 -22.67
N ASP A 45 -13.48 5.99 -22.47
CA ASP A 45 -13.90 7.37 -22.19
C ASP A 45 -13.90 7.72 -20.69
N SER A 46 -13.93 6.73 -19.80
CA SER A 46 -14.08 6.92 -18.35
C SER A 46 -12.75 6.94 -17.57
N ARG A 47 -11.63 6.56 -18.21
CA ARG A 47 -10.32 6.38 -17.57
C ARG A 47 -9.17 6.74 -18.52
N GLY A 48 -8.08 7.27 -17.96
CA GLY A 48 -6.81 7.39 -18.66
C GLY A 48 -5.62 7.23 -17.72
N ARG A 49 -4.41 7.00 -18.25
CA ARG A 49 -3.16 6.99 -17.50
C ARG A 49 -2.41 8.29 -17.68
N ILE A 50 -1.79 8.78 -16.61
CA ILE A 50 -0.98 10.00 -16.64
C ILE A 50 0.49 9.62 -16.86
N LYS A 51 1.08 10.13 -17.94
CA LYS A 51 2.52 9.98 -18.22
C LYS A 51 3.36 10.75 -17.21
N LEU A 52 4.56 10.26 -16.93
CA LEU A 52 5.46 10.86 -15.95
C LEU A 52 6.05 12.21 -16.38
N ASP A 53 6.01 12.52 -17.69
CA ASP A 53 6.48 13.78 -18.27
C ASP A 53 5.84 15.02 -17.61
N VAL A 54 4.63 14.85 -17.04
CA VAL A 54 3.95 15.88 -16.25
C VAL A 54 4.77 16.37 -15.06
N LEU A 55 5.57 15.49 -14.44
CA LEU A 55 6.44 15.85 -13.31
C LEU A 55 7.62 16.71 -13.78
N GLU A 56 8.18 16.41 -14.95
CA GLU A 56 9.26 17.20 -15.53
C GLU A 56 8.80 18.60 -15.90
N ARG A 57 7.62 18.70 -16.53
CA ARG A 57 7.00 20.00 -16.85
C ARG A 57 6.69 20.83 -15.61
N LEU A 58 6.25 20.18 -14.54
CA LEU A 58 5.80 20.86 -13.31
C LEU A 58 6.86 20.90 -12.20
N LYS A 59 8.12 20.52 -12.46
CA LYS A 59 9.16 20.38 -11.43
C LYS A 59 9.34 21.63 -10.55
N ASN A 60 9.26 22.81 -11.17
CA ASN A 60 9.44 24.12 -10.51
C ASN A 60 8.16 24.66 -9.85
N LYS A 61 6.99 24.04 -10.08
CA LYS A 61 5.74 24.48 -9.48
C LYS A 61 5.67 24.07 -8.00
N PRO A 62 5.27 24.94 -7.06
CA PRO A 62 5.13 24.57 -5.66
C PRO A 62 4.08 23.46 -5.48
N ASN A 63 4.33 22.58 -4.51
CA ASN A 63 3.37 21.54 -4.14
C ASN A 63 2.17 22.15 -3.41
N GLY A 64 0.99 21.56 -3.59
CA GLY A 64 -0.17 21.86 -2.76
C GLY A 64 -0.10 21.28 -1.36
N LYS A 65 -1.22 21.40 -0.64
CA LYS A 65 -1.39 20.87 0.71
C LYS A 65 -1.67 19.37 0.67
N TYR A 66 -0.95 18.60 1.48
CA TYR A 66 -1.03 17.15 1.51
C TYR A 66 -1.77 16.66 2.76
N VAL A 67 -2.93 16.06 2.56
CA VAL A 67 -3.86 15.65 3.63
C VAL A 67 -3.93 14.14 3.68
N LEU A 68 -3.59 13.56 4.83
CA LEU A 68 -3.72 12.13 5.09
C LEU A 68 -5.06 11.83 5.74
N VAL A 69 -5.84 10.91 5.19
CA VAL A 69 -7.02 10.34 5.83
C VAL A 69 -6.67 8.96 6.39
N THR A 70 -7.01 8.76 7.66
CA THR A 70 -6.89 7.48 8.36
C THR A 70 -8.14 7.27 9.21
N GLY A 71 -8.15 6.25 10.06
CA GLY A 71 -9.27 6.02 10.96
C GLY A 71 -8.84 5.36 12.25
N ILE A 72 -9.84 5.12 13.09
CA ILE A 72 -9.70 4.25 14.25
C ILE A 72 -9.41 2.79 13.83
N ASN A 73 -9.13 1.92 14.80
CA ASN A 73 -8.97 0.50 14.50
C ASN A 73 -10.24 -0.02 13.80
N PRO A 74 -10.11 -0.81 12.72
CA PRO A 74 -11.27 -1.29 12.01
C PRO A 74 -12.20 -2.13 12.90
N THR A 75 -13.50 -2.03 12.62
CA THR A 75 -14.53 -2.87 13.25
C THR A 75 -15.39 -3.54 12.17
N PRO A 76 -16.20 -4.56 12.50
CA PRO A 76 -17.11 -5.18 11.53
C PRO A 76 -18.13 -4.23 10.88
N PHE A 77 -18.34 -3.03 11.45
CA PHE A 77 -19.26 -2.03 10.88
C PHE A 77 -18.64 -1.19 9.75
N GLY A 78 -17.31 -1.16 9.68
CA GLY A 78 -16.58 -0.22 8.85
C GLY A 78 -16.68 1.23 9.34
N GLU A 79 -15.63 2.00 9.11
CA GLU A 79 -15.56 3.40 9.53
C GLU A 79 -15.91 4.37 8.40
N GLY A 80 -15.86 3.91 7.13
CA GLY A 80 -16.07 4.75 5.96
C GLY A 80 -14.89 5.66 5.62
N LYS A 81 -13.64 5.22 5.85
CA LYS A 81 -12.43 6.00 5.56
C LYS A 81 -12.39 6.52 4.13
N THR A 82 -12.51 5.63 3.15
CA THR A 82 -12.50 5.99 1.72
C THR A 82 -13.69 6.85 1.34
N THR A 83 -14.86 6.61 1.94
CA THR A 83 -16.04 7.47 1.80
C THR A 83 -15.72 8.90 2.23
N THR A 84 -14.99 9.07 3.33
CA THR A 84 -14.54 10.39 3.82
C THR A 84 -13.46 11.01 2.93
N SER A 85 -12.48 10.25 2.46
CA SER A 85 -11.47 10.74 1.50
C SER A 85 -12.11 11.34 0.25
N VAL A 86 -13.10 10.62 -0.30
CA VAL A 86 -13.85 11.04 -1.48
C VAL A 86 -14.78 12.22 -1.17
N GLY A 87 -15.56 12.13 -0.08
CA GLY A 87 -16.50 13.17 0.33
C GLY A 87 -15.80 14.50 0.66
N LEU A 88 -14.64 14.45 1.33
CA LEU A 88 -13.79 15.60 1.60
C LEU A 88 -13.33 16.26 0.30
N SER A 89 -12.82 15.47 -0.65
CA SER A 89 -12.35 15.99 -1.94
C SER A 89 -13.48 16.58 -2.78
N GLN A 90 -14.63 15.92 -2.80
CA GLN A 90 -15.86 16.44 -3.40
C GLN A 90 -16.26 17.79 -2.80
N SER A 91 -16.16 17.92 -1.48
CA SER A 91 -16.46 19.17 -0.78
C SER A 91 -15.47 20.30 -1.13
N ILE A 92 -14.16 20.03 -1.05
CA ILE A 92 -13.12 20.99 -1.40
C ILE A 92 -13.27 21.44 -2.87
N GLY A 93 -13.54 20.50 -3.77
CA GLY A 93 -13.63 20.75 -5.20
C GLY A 93 -14.92 21.43 -5.64
N ALA A 94 -16.07 20.82 -5.34
CA ALA A 94 -17.38 21.26 -5.83
C ALA A 94 -18.07 22.31 -4.96
N HIS A 95 -17.71 22.40 -3.68
CA HIS A 95 -18.40 23.28 -2.73
C HIS A 95 -17.54 24.43 -2.21
N LEU A 96 -16.22 24.24 -2.09
CA LEU A 96 -15.27 25.32 -1.77
C LEU A 96 -14.55 25.91 -2.99
N ASN A 97 -14.77 25.35 -4.18
CA ASN A 97 -14.19 25.80 -5.45
C ASN A 97 -12.65 25.87 -5.43
N LYS A 98 -12.01 24.87 -4.81
CA LYS A 98 -10.55 24.73 -4.76
C LYS A 98 -10.09 23.56 -5.64
N LYS A 99 -8.83 23.61 -6.09
CA LYS A 99 -8.22 22.47 -6.80
C LYS A 99 -7.94 21.35 -5.81
N VAL A 100 -8.38 20.14 -6.14
CA VAL A 100 -8.17 18.98 -5.27
C VAL A 100 -8.11 17.67 -6.06
N PHE A 101 -7.29 16.74 -5.58
CA PHE A 101 -7.27 15.35 -6.02
C PHE A 101 -7.48 14.41 -4.84
N THR A 102 -8.12 13.28 -5.11
CA THR A 102 -8.06 12.11 -4.23
C THR A 102 -7.03 11.12 -4.76
N CYS A 103 -6.15 10.59 -3.91
CA CYS A 103 -5.21 9.53 -4.26
C CYS A 103 -5.56 8.25 -3.50
N LEU A 104 -5.91 7.19 -4.24
CA LEU A 104 -6.41 5.93 -3.69
C LEU A 104 -5.59 4.72 -4.17
N ARG A 105 -5.71 3.62 -3.41
CA ARG A 105 -5.13 2.34 -3.78
C ARG A 105 -6.01 1.60 -4.78
N CYS A 106 -5.39 0.80 -5.63
CA CYS A 106 -6.12 -0.18 -6.44
C CYS A 106 -6.57 -1.36 -5.55
N PRO A 107 -7.79 -1.88 -5.71
CA PRO A 107 -8.22 -3.11 -5.05
C PRO A 107 -7.57 -4.33 -5.70
N SER A 108 -7.45 -5.44 -4.96
CA SER A 108 -7.09 -6.75 -5.50
C SER A 108 -8.34 -7.44 -6.05
N ARG A 109 -8.20 -8.21 -7.14
CA ARG A 109 -9.31 -8.96 -7.74
C ARG A 109 -9.69 -10.18 -6.91
N GLY A 110 -8.74 -10.79 -6.20
CA GLY A 110 -8.99 -11.97 -5.37
C GLY A 110 -10.15 -11.78 -4.37
N PRO A 111 -10.12 -10.75 -3.49
CA PRO A 111 -11.23 -10.44 -2.58
C PRO A 111 -12.56 -10.12 -3.26
N THR A 112 -12.54 -9.46 -4.43
CA THR A 112 -13.74 -9.10 -5.19
C THR A 112 -14.58 -10.32 -5.52
N PHE A 113 -13.95 -11.41 -5.96
CA PHE A 113 -14.64 -12.69 -6.24
C PHE A 113 -14.82 -13.58 -5.01
N GLY A 114 -14.17 -13.25 -3.89
CA GLY A 114 -14.25 -13.99 -2.64
C GLY A 114 -15.43 -13.59 -1.76
N ILE A 115 -15.48 -12.34 -1.31
CA ILE A 115 -16.50 -11.86 -0.36
C ILE A 115 -17.54 -11.01 -1.09
N LYS A 116 -17.10 -9.92 -1.71
CA LYS A 116 -17.83 -9.07 -2.66
C LYS A 116 -16.90 -7.94 -3.12
N GLY A 117 -17.11 -7.42 -4.33
CA GLY A 117 -16.58 -6.10 -4.69
C GLY A 117 -17.24 -5.01 -3.84
N GLY A 118 -16.57 -3.87 -3.70
CA GLY A 118 -17.10 -2.73 -2.95
C GLY A 118 -16.92 -1.43 -3.72
N ALA A 119 -17.72 -0.42 -3.35
CA ALA A 119 -17.51 0.94 -3.83
C ALA A 119 -16.17 1.48 -3.34
N ALA A 120 -15.50 2.24 -4.20
CA ALA A 120 -14.40 3.10 -3.79
C ALA A 120 -14.97 4.34 -3.09
N GLY A 121 -15.38 4.16 -1.83
CA GLY A 121 -16.19 5.10 -1.09
C GLY A 121 -17.54 4.50 -0.70
N GLY A 122 -18.62 5.27 -0.82
CA GLY A 122 -19.99 4.78 -0.58
C GLY A 122 -21.03 5.90 -0.65
N GLY A 123 -22.28 5.54 -0.91
CA GLY A 123 -23.41 6.47 -1.03
C GLY A 123 -23.16 7.53 -2.09
N TYR A 124 -23.26 8.81 -1.74
CA TYR A 124 -22.99 9.92 -2.67
C TYR A 124 -21.53 10.42 -2.65
N SER A 125 -20.64 9.66 -2.02
CA SER A 125 -19.20 9.91 -1.96
C SER A 125 -18.41 8.72 -2.48
N GLN A 126 -18.38 8.57 -3.81
CA GLN A 126 -17.75 7.42 -4.50
C GLN A 126 -16.89 7.87 -5.68
N VAL A 127 -15.91 7.03 -6.03
CA VAL A 127 -15.23 7.05 -7.33
C VAL A 127 -16.03 6.23 -8.35
N ILE A 128 -16.14 6.73 -9.57
CA ILE A 128 -16.91 6.12 -10.65
C ILE A 128 -16.09 6.06 -11.95
N PRO A 129 -16.33 5.05 -12.81
CA PRO A 129 -17.25 3.91 -12.63
C PRO A 129 -16.71 2.85 -11.66
N MET A 130 -17.60 2.22 -10.87
CA MET A 130 -17.22 1.24 -9.86
C MET A 130 -16.69 -0.06 -10.46
N GLU A 131 -17.27 -0.51 -11.57
CA GLU A 131 -16.87 -1.71 -12.32
C GLU A 131 -15.41 -1.59 -12.75
N THR A 132 -15.08 -0.49 -13.44
CA THR A 132 -13.72 -0.17 -13.91
C THR A 132 -12.73 -0.09 -12.74
N PHE A 133 -13.12 0.51 -11.61
CA PHE A 133 -12.26 0.60 -10.43
C PHE A 133 -11.87 -0.76 -9.87
N ASN A 134 -12.81 -1.72 -9.82
CA ASN A 134 -12.60 -3.02 -9.21
C ASN A 134 -11.90 -4.04 -10.13
N LEU A 135 -12.06 -3.91 -11.45
CA LEU A 135 -11.57 -4.92 -12.40
C LEU A 135 -10.41 -4.44 -13.28
N ASP A 136 -10.51 -3.24 -13.84
CA ASP A 136 -9.65 -2.81 -14.95
C ASP A 136 -8.47 -1.95 -14.50
N VAL A 137 -8.62 -1.20 -13.41
CA VAL A 137 -7.60 -0.31 -12.84
C VAL A 137 -6.36 -1.02 -12.26
N PRO A 138 -6.45 -2.22 -11.66
CA PRO A 138 -5.28 -2.81 -11.02
C PRO A 138 -4.17 -3.21 -12.01
N ASP A 139 -2.98 -2.64 -11.85
CA ASP A 139 -1.73 -3.04 -12.53
C ASP A 139 -1.12 -4.35 -11.99
N ILE A 140 -1.97 -5.22 -11.41
CA ILE A 140 -1.53 -6.38 -10.65
C ILE A 140 -0.94 -7.46 -11.57
N ASP A 141 -1.36 -7.51 -12.83
CA ASP A 141 -0.87 -8.50 -13.80
C ASP A 141 0.62 -8.31 -14.11
N ALA A 142 1.05 -7.06 -14.33
CA ALA A 142 2.45 -6.73 -14.54
C ALA A 142 3.31 -7.04 -13.30
N VAL A 143 2.78 -6.75 -12.10
CA VAL A 143 3.41 -7.14 -10.83
C VAL A 143 3.57 -8.65 -10.73
N ALA A 144 2.53 -9.42 -11.07
CA ALA A 144 2.56 -10.87 -11.00
C ALA A 144 3.56 -11.47 -11.98
N ILE A 145 3.59 -10.99 -13.23
CA ILE A 145 4.53 -11.45 -14.25
C ILE A 145 5.96 -11.11 -13.86
N ALA A 146 6.24 -9.89 -13.38
CA ALA A 146 7.58 -9.50 -12.93
C ALA A 146 8.05 -10.34 -11.73
N ASN A 147 7.18 -10.58 -10.75
CA ASN A 147 7.49 -11.41 -9.60
C ASN A 147 7.82 -12.85 -10.01
N ASN A 148 6.96 -13.43 -10.86
CA ASN A 148 7.09 -14.82 -11.30
C ASN A 148 8.26 -15.03 -12.28
N LEU A 149 8.64 -14.00 -13.05
CA LEU A 149 9.88 -13.99 -13.82
C LEU A 149 11.09 -14.16 -12.91
N LEU A 150 11.15 -13.44 -11.78
CA LEU A 150 12.23 -13.60 -10.81
C LEU A 150 12.20 -15.00 -10.18
N SER A 151 11.02 -15.53 -9.84
CA SER A 151 10.90 -16.90 -9.33
C SER A 151 11.43 -17.94 -10.34
N ALA A 152 11.11 -17.79 -11.62
CA ALA A 152 11.62 -18.65 -12.68
C ALA A 152 13.15 -18.50 -12.84
N ALA A 153 13.65 -17.26 -12.84
CA ALA A 153 15.08 -16.97 -12.97
C ALA A 153 15.91 -17.57 -11.82
N ILE A 154 15.39 -17.55 -10.58
CA ILE A 154 16.03 -18.20 -9.43
C ILE A 154 16.18 -19.70 -9.68
N ASP A 155 15.08 -20.39 -9.98
CA ASP A 155 15.10 -21.84 -10.15
C ASP A 155 15.97 -22.24 -11.37
N THR A 156 15.90 -21.50 -12.48
CA THR A 156 16.77 -21.69 -13.67
C THR A 156 18.25 -21.47 -13.35
N ARG A 157 18.59 -20.41 -12.59
CA ARG A 157 19.97 -20.13 -12.20
C ARG A 157 20.55 -21.27 -11.38
N MET A 158 19.81 -21.74 -10.37
CA MET A 158 20.22 -22.87 -9.53
C MET A 158 20.40 -24.15 -10.34
N PHE A 159 19.47 -24.44 -11.26
CA PHE A 159 19.54 -25.63 -12.11
C PHE A 159 20.81 -25.64 -12.97
N HIS A 160 21.11 -24.53 -13.64
CA HIS A 160 22.31 -24.43 -14.48
C HIS A 160 23.60 -24.39 -13.66
N GLU A 161 23.57 -23.83 -12.45
CA GLU A 161 24.74 -23.87 -11.58
C GLU A 161 25.07 -25.32 -11.15
N ARG A 162 24.06 -26.12 -10.81
CA ARG A 162 24.27 -27.51 -10.36
C ARG A 162 24.73 -28.45 -11.47
N THR A 163 24.34 -28.18 -12.72
CA THR A 163 24.48 -29.15 -13.82
C THR A 163 25.66 -28.89 -14.75
N GLN A 164 26.39 -27.78 -14.58
CA GLN A 164 27.44 -27.35 -15.51
C GLN A 164 28.77 -27.11 -14.82
N THR A 165 29.88 -27.26 -15.53
CA THR A 165 31.21 -26.84 -15.07
C THR A 165 31.35 -25.32 -15.13
N ASN A 166 32.28 -24.72 -14.35
CA ASN A 166 32.50 -23.26 -14.35
C ASN A 166 32.79 -22.73 -15.76
N LYS A 167 33.65 -23.42 -16.51
CA LYS A 167 33.98 -23.07 -17.91
C LYS A 167 32.76 -23.14 -18.83
N GLY A 168 31.93 -24.17 -18.67
CA GLY A 168 30.71 -24.34 -19.46
C GLY A 168 29.67 -23.26 -19.16
N LEU A 169 29.47 -22.94 -17.88
CA LEU A 169 28.55 -21.91 -17.44
C LEU A 169 29.00 -20.52 -17.90
N PHE A 170 30.29 -20.19 -17.75
CA PHE A 170 30.87 -18.94 -18.24
C PHE A 170 30.65 -18.75 -19.74
N LYS A 171 30.91 -19.80 -20.55
CA LYS A 171 30.71 -19.75 -22.00
C LYS A 171 29.25 -19.43 -22.37
N ARG A 172 28.28 -19.88 -21.58
CA ARG A 172 26.84 -19.64 -21.81
C ARG A 172 26.35 -18.31 -21.25
N LEU A 173 26.90 -17.85 -20.13
CA LEU A 173 26.58 -16.54 -19.55
C LEU A 173 27.15 -15.39 -20.38
N CYS A 174 28.36 -15.56 -20.92
CA CYS A 174 29.03 -14.56 -21.75
C CYS A 174 29.33 -15.15 -23.13
N PRO A 175 28.33 -15.48 -23.96
CA PRO A 175 28.57 -16.10 -25.26
C PRO A 175 29.48 -15.23 -26.14
N ALA A 176 30.36 -15.88 -26.89
CA ALA A 176 31.18 -15.18 -27.87
C ALA A 176 30.31 -14.82 -29.08
N ASP A 177 30.48 -13.60 -29.61
CA ASP A 177 29.84 -13.19 -30.85
C ASP A 177 30.51 -13.86 -32.07
N LYS A 178 30.08 -13.48 -33.28
CA LYS A 178 30.64 -14.03 -34.54
C LYS A 178 32.14 -13.74 -34.70
N LYS A 179 32.69 -12.75 -34.00
CA LYS A 179 34.11 -12.35 -34.02
C LYS A 179 34.90 -12.96 -32.87
N GLY A 180 34.26 -13.74 -31.99
CA GLY A 180 34.90 -14.32 -30.81
C GLY A 180 34.90 -13.42 -29.58
N GLU A 181 34.32 -12.22 -29.68
CA GLU A 181 34.31 -11.24 -28.59
C GLU A 181 33.19 -11.53 -27.60
N ARG A 182 33.47 -11.29 -26.32
CA ARG A 182 32.51 -11.45 -25.22
C ARG A 182 32.24 -10.10 -24.58
N PHE A 183 31.06 -9.91 -24.03
CA PHE A 183 30.73 -8.70 -23.29
C PHE A 183 30.00 -9.03 -21.98
N PHE A 184 30.18 -8.16 -20.98
CA PHE A 184 29.37 -8.17 -19.77
C PHE A 184 28.14 -7.29 -19.94
N THR A 185 27.00 -7.77 -19.44
CA THR A 185 25.81 -6.92 -19.29
C THR A 185 25.96 -5.99 -18.08
N LYS A 186 25.11 -4.96 -17.97
CA LYS A 186 25.09 -4.06 -16.80
C LYS A 186 24.97 -4.82 -15.47
N ALA A 187 24.11 -5.84 -15.41
CA ALA A 187 23.92 -6.64 -14.21
C ALA A 187 25.18 -7.45 -13.85
N MET A 188 25.88 -7.97 -14.87
CA MET A 188 27.14 -8.70 -14.67
C MET A 188 28.24 -7.78 -14.13
N ILE A 189 28.34 -6.54 -14.63
CA ILE A 189 29.28 -5.54 -14.11
C ILE A 189 28.97 -5.21 -12.65
N SER A 190 27.70 -5.05 -12.28
CA SER A 190 27.29 -4.85 -10.87
C SER A 190 27.73 -6.03 -9.98
N ARG A 191 27.57 -7.26 -10.47
CA ARG A 191 28.00 -8.47 -9.75
C ARG A 191 29.52 -8.53 -9.58
N LEU A 192 30.29 -8.23 -10.63
CA LEU A 192 31.75 -8.16 -10.57
C LEU A 192 32.23 -7.11 -9.58
N THR A 193 31.61 -5.93 -9.60
CA THR A 193 31.90 -4.85 -8.64
C THR A 193 31.66 -5.30 -7.20
N LYS A 194 30.55 -6.02 -6.95
CA LYS A 194 30.25 -6.62 -5.63
C LYS A 194 31.29 -7.67 -5.18
N LEU A 195 31.98 -8.30 -6.13
CA LEU A 195 33.07 -9.24 -5.88
C LEU A 195 34.45 -8.56 -5.77
N GLY A 196 34.54 -7.23 -5.96
CA GLY A 196 35.82 -6.52 -6.01
C GLY A 196 36.60 -6.73 -7.32
N ILE A 197 35.92 -7.16 -8.39
CA ILE A 197 36.51 -7.38 -9.72
C ILE A 197 36.11 -6.22 -10.63
N TYR A 198 37.11 -5.50 -11.16
CA TYR A 198 36.89 -4.29 -11.98
C TYR A 198 37.20 -4.48 -13.47
N LYS A 199 37.48 -5.71 -13.89
CA LYS A 199 37.74 -6.06 -15.29
C LYS A 199 36.46 -5.96 -16.11
N THR A 200 36.55 -5.32 -17.28
CA THR A 200 35.39 -5.07 -18.16
C THR A 200 35.32 -5.99 -19.37
N ASN A 201 36.42 -6.65 -19.74
CA ASN A 201 36.45 -7.67 -20.78
C ASN A 201 36.34 -9.07 -20.14
N PRO A 202 35.35 -9.90 -20.51
CA PRO A 202 35.24 -11.25 -19.96
C PRO A 202 36.46 -12.14 -20.19
N ASN A 203 37.21 -11.91 -21.27
CA ASN A 203 38.40 -12.70 -21.58
C ASN A 203 39.57 -12.43 -20.62
N ASP A 204 39.53 -11.34 -19.85
CA ASP A 204 40.58 -10.96 -18.90
C ASP A 204 40.41 -11.63 -17.53
N LEU A 205 39.28 -12.31 -17.29
CA LEU A 205 39.02 -12.97 -16.01
C LEU A 205 39.93 -14.19 -15.83
N THR A 206 40.51 -14.33 -14.63
CA THR A 206 41.23 -15.55 -14.24
C THR A 206 40.25 -16.70 -14.01
N LYS A 207 40.76 -17.93 -13.84
CA LYS A 207 39.91 -19.10 -13.58
C LYS A 207 39.15 -18.96 -12.26
N GLU A 208 39.78 -18.36 -11.26
CA GLU A 208 39.22 -18.09 -9.93
C GLU A 208 38.13 -17.02 -10.01
N GLU A 209 38.41 -15.90 -10.67
CA GLU A 209 37.43 -14.82 -10.90
C GLU A 209 36.22 -15.32 -11.70
N ILE A 210 36.43 -16.18 -12.70
CA ILE A 210 35.35 -16.84 -13.43
C ILE A 210 34.50 -17.69 -12.48
N ALA A 211 35.13 -18.47 -11.59
CA ALA A 211 34.41 -19.30 -10.64
C ALA A 211 33.51 -18.46 -9.71
N ASP A 212 34.06 -17.40 -9.11
CA ASP A 212 33.31 -16.51 -8.21
C ASP A 212 32.19 -15.72 -8.93
N PHE A 213 32.42 -15.34 -10.19
CA PHE A 213 31.44 -14.64 -11.00
C PHE A 213 30.25 -15.54 -11.38
N VAL A 214 30.52 -16.75 -11.89
CA VAL A 214 29.45 -17.61 -12.43
C VAL A 214 28.65 -18.33 -11.35
N ARG A 215 29.21 -18.49 -10.13
CA ARG A 215 28.53 -19.12 -9.00
C ARG A 215 27.94 -18.08 -8.05
N LEU A 216 26.62 -18.06 -7.93
CA LEU A 216 25.98 -17.39 -6.80
C LEU A 216 25.99 -18.28 -5.57
N ASP A 217 26.02 -19.60 -5.76
CA ASP A 217 25.94 -20.59 -4.69
C ASP A 217 24.76 -20.32 -3.75
N LEU A 218 23.60 -20.00 -4.34
CA LEU A 218 22.36 -19.73 -3.59
C LEU A 218 21.99 -20.95 -2.73
N ASP A 219 21.82 -20.71 -1.44
CA ASP A 219 21.36 -21.71 -0.49
C ASP A 219 19.84 -21.88 -0.63
N PRO A 220 19.35 -23.07 -1.06
CA PRO A 220 17.93 -23.32 -1.28
C PRO A 220 17.07 -23.07 -0.05
N ASP A 221 17.59 -23.33 1.15
CA ASP A 221 16.82 -23.28 2.40
C ASP A 221 16.60 -21.83 2.87
N THR A 222 17.38 -20.90 2.34
CA THR A 222 17.29 -19.46 2.64
C THR A 222 16.41 -18.69 1.66
N ILE A 223 15.89 -19.34 0.61
CA ILE A 223 15.10 -18.67 -0.43
C ILE A 223 13.77 -18.20 0.16
N SER A 224 13.65 -16.89 0.32
CA SER A 224 12.44 -16.23 0.82
C SER A 224 11.47 -15.84 -0.30
N TRP A 225 11.95 -15.77 -1.55
CA TRP A 225 11.14 -15.36 -2.69
C TRP A 225 10.12 -16.43 -3.11
N ARG A 226 8.84 -16.04 -3.10
CA ARG A 226 7.69 -16.88 -3.45
C ARG A 226 7.09 -16.45 -4.79
N ARG A 227 6.21 -17.28 -5.34
CA ARG A 227 5.43 -16.95 -6.54
C ARG A 227 4.18 -16.18 -6.15
N VAL A 228 3.50 -15.57 -7.12
CA VAL A 228 2.24 -14.86 -6.84
C VAL A 228 1.17 -15.05 -7.90
N VAL A 229 -0.09 -14.90 -7.48
CA VAL A 229 -1.29 -14.87 -8.33
C VAL A 229 -2.34 -13.96 -7.68
N ASP A 230 -3.19 -13.28 -8.44
CA ASP A 230 -4.22 -12.38 -7.87
C ASP A 230 -5.59 -13.07 -7.70
N VAL A 231 -5.58 -14.26 -7.09
CA VAL A 231 -6.79 -15.01 -6.73
C VAL A 231 -6.67 -15.55 -5.30
N ASN A 232 -7.81 -15.78 -4.65
CA ASN A 232 -7.83 -16.33 -3.29
C ASN A 232 -7.69 -17.86 -3.33
N ASP A 233 -6.46 -18.38 -3.38
CA ASP A 233 -6.22 -19.83 -3.48
C ASP A 233 -5.38 -20.38 -2.31
N ARG A 234 -6.07 -20.88 -1.29
CA ARG A 234 -5.43 -21.42 -0.09
C ARG A 234 -4.57 -22.67 -0.34
N PHE A 235 -4.82 -23.43 -1.42
CA PHE A 235 -4.06 -24.66 -1.69
C PHE A 235 -2.67 -24.37 -2.27
N LEU A 236 -2.44 -23.16 -2.77
CA LEU A 236 -1.11 -22.72 -3.23
C LEU A 236 -0.22 -22.16 -2.12
N ARG A 237 -0.67 -22.15 -0.84
CA ARG A 237 0.13 -21.68 0.30
C ARG A 237 1.45 -22.44 0.46
N GLY A 238 1.46 -23.73 0.14
CA GLY A 238 2.65 -24.58 0.14
C GLY A 238 2.59 -25.57 -1.01
N ILE A 239 3.64 -25.62 -1.82
CA ILE A 239 3.77 -26.51 -2.98
C ILE A 239 5.20 -27.04 -3.10
N THR A 240 5.38 -28.07 -3.93
CA THR A 240 6.69 -28.53 -4.39
C THR A 240 6.81 -28.33 -5.89
N VAL A 241 7.88 -27.67 -6.34
CA VAL A 241 8.19 -27.44 -7.77
C VAL A 241 9.34 -28.33 -8.24
N GLY A 242 9.54 -28.44 -9.56
CA GLY A 242 10.65 -29.21 -10.15
C GLY A 242 10.38 -30.71 -10.32
N ASN A 243 9.13 -31.14 -10.27
CA ASN A 243 8.74 -32.56 -10.44
C ASN A 243 8.81 -33.06 -11.91
N GLY A 244 9.24 -32.23 -12.85
CA GLY A 244 9.39 -32.61 -14.26
C GLY A 244 10.51 -33.63 -14.48
N PRO A 245 10.43 -34.50 -15.51
CA PRO A 245 11.46 -35.53 -15.76
C PRO A 245 12.87 -34.97 -15.97
N LYS A 246 13.00 -33.75 -16.54
CA LYS A 246 14.29 -33.09 -16.80
C LYS A 246 14.86 -32.38 -15.56
N GLU A 247 14.00 -32.03 -14.63
CA GLU A 247 14.32 -31.37 -13.36
C GLU A 247 14.43 -32.37 -12.20
N ARG A 248 14.29 -33.67 -12.48
CA ARG A 248 14.28 -34.76 -11.50
C ARG A 248 15.48 -34.67 -10.53
N GLY A 249 15.17 -34.72 -9.24
CA GLY A 249 16.17 -34.58 -8.16
C GLY A 249 16.49 -33.13 -7.78
N GLN A 250 15.91 -32.13 -8.46
CA GLN A 250 16.08 -30.70 -8.15
C GLN A 250 14.76 -30.08 -7.71
N ILE A 251 14.05 -30.78 -6.82
CA ILE A 251 12.79 -30.32 -6.24
C ILE A 251 13.04 -29.26 -5.16
N ARG A 252 12.06 -28.37 -4.96
CA ARG A 252 12.08 -27.36 -3.90
C ARG A 252 10.68 -27.07 -3.37
N SER A 253 10.58 -26.93 -2.05
CA SER A 253 9.36 -26.46 -1.39
C SER A 253 9.26 -24.93 -1.48
N THR A 254 8.09 -24.43 -1.86
CA THR A 254 7.80 -23.00 -2.02
C THR A 254 6.30 -22.76 -1.85
N GLY A 255 5.78 -21.63 -2.32
CA GLY A 255 4.35 -21.38 -2.38
C GLY A 255 4.01 -20.10 -3.13
N PHE A 256 2.73 -19.76 -3.13
CA PHE A 256 2.20 -18.52 -3.68
C PHE A 256 1.70 -17.59 -2.59
N ASP A 257 1.84 -16.30 -2.84
CA ASP A 257 1.14 -15.22 -2.14
C ASP A 257 0.19 -14.50 -3.10
N ILE A 258 -0.77 -13.75 -2.58
CA ILE A 258 -1.61 -12.91 -3.45
C ILE A 258 -0.74 -11.81 -4.07
N ALA A 259 -0.94 -11.46 -5.34
CA ALA A 259 -0.02 -10.57 -6.06
C ALA A 259 0.21 -9.19 -5.41
N VAL A 260 -0.80 -8.64 -4.71
CA VAL A 260 -0.66 -7.40 -3.93
C VAL A 260 0.22 -7.52 -2.68
N ALA A 261 0.58 -8.74 -2.27
CA ALA A 261 1.56 -9.02 -1.21
C ALA A 261 3.01 -9.06 -1.73
N SER A 262 3.23 -9.06 -3.04
CA SER A 262 4.57 -9.06 -3.64
C SER A 262 5.36 -7.80 -3.26
N GLU A 263 6.65 -7.96 -3.01
CA GLU A 263 7.56 -6.81 -2.87
C GLU A 263 7.56 -5.93 -4.14
N CYS A 264 7.29 -6.49 -5.32
CA CYS A 264 7.15 -5.71 -6.56
C CYS A 264 6.00 -4.69 -6.48
N MET A 265 4.86 -5.05 -5.86
CA MET A 265 3.76 -4.10 -5.62
C MET A 265 4.19 -2.98 -4.68
N VAL A 266 4.99 -3.31 -3.67
CA VAL A 266 5.47 -2.34 -2.68
C VAL A 266 6.50 -1.39 -3.31
N ILE A 267 7.40 -1.91 -4.14
CA ILE A 267 8.35 -1.11 -4.92
C ILE A 267 7.60 -0.17 -5.86
N LEU A 268 6.56 -0.64 -6.56
CA LEU A 268 5.72 0.21 -7.40
C LEU A 268 5.11 1.37 -6.59
N ALA A 269 4.59 1.08 -5.39
CA ALA A 269 4.03 2.09 -4.52
C ALA A 269 5.07 3.08 -3.94
N LEU A 270 6.30 2.65 -3.69
CA LEU A 270 7.34 3.47 -3.04
C LEU A 270 8.35 4.12 -4.00
N SER A 271 8.23 3.87 -5.31
CA SER A 271 9.15 4.43 -6.31
C SER A 271 8.87 5.92 -6.58
N ASN A 272 9.95 6.68 -6.76
CA ASN A 272 9.92 8.11 -7.09
C ASN A 272 10.08 8.39 -8.59
N SER A 273 10.57 7.42 -9.35
CA SER A 273 10.78 7.48 -10.80
C SER A 273 10.99 6.07 -11.35
N LEU A 274 11.06 5.94 -12.68
CA LEU A 274 11.43 4.67 -13.31
C LEU A 274 12.85 4.22 -12.92
N HIS A 275 13.76 5.18 -12.75
CA HIS A 275 15.12 4.89 -12.31
C HIS A 275 15.14 4.38 -10.86
N ASP A 276 14.42 5.02 -9.94
CA ASP A 276 14.30 4.56 -8.55
C ASP A 276 13.68 3.16 -8.50
N MET A 277 12.63 2.91 -9.28
CA MET A 277 12.03 1.57 -9.41
C MET A 277 13.07 0.53 -9.86
N ARG A 278 13.88 0.84 -10.87
CA ARG A 278 14.94 -0.06 -11.36
C ARG A 278 15.97 -0.40 -10.28
N GLU A 279 16.42 0.60 -9.52
CA GLU A 279 17.38 0.40 -8.45
C GLU A 279 16.80 -0.47 -7.34
N ARG A 280 15.56 -0.21 -6.95
CA ARG A 280 14.83 -0.99 -5.95
C ARG A 280 14.65 -2.45 -6.36
N MET A 281 14.30 -2.69 -7.63
CA MET A 281 14.24 -4.05 -8.18
C MET A 281 15.59 -4.76 -8.05
N GLY A 282 16.71 -4.07 -8.32
CA GLY A 282 18.05 -4.63 -8.16
C GLY A 282 18.44 -4.98 -6.72
N LYS A 283 17.85 -4.29 -5.74
CA LYS A 283 18.08 -4.47 -4.30
C LYS A 283 17.23 -5.57 -3.65
N ILE A 284 16.25 -6.15 -4.37
CA ILE A 284 15.47 -7.29 -3.88
C ILE A 284 16.43 -8.43 -3.51
N VAL A 285 16.38 -8.89 -2.26
CA VAL A 285 17.14 -10.05 -1.78
C VAL A 285 16.27 -11.29 -1.91
N VAL A 286 16.75 -12.31 -2.62
CA VAL A 286 15.99 -13.54 -2.89
C VAL A 286 16.32 -14.68 -1.92
N GLY A 287 17.49 -14.61 -1.29
CA GLY A 287 18.04 -15.58 -0.36
C GLY A 287 19.51 -15.26 -0.07
N MET A 288 20.19 -16.16 0.63
CA MET A 288 21.62 -16.07 0.94
C MET A 288 22.42 -17.08 0.11
N SER A 289 23.67 -16.78 -0.18
CA SER A 289 24.61 -17.79 -0.63
C SER A 289 24.95 -18.75 0.52
N LYS A 290 25.55 -19.90 0.20
CA LYS A 290 26.12 -20.83 1.20
C LYS A 290 27.18 -20.21 2.11
N LYS A 291 27.71 -19.02 1.76
CA LYS A 291 28.66 -18.24 2.58
C LYS A 291 27.97 -17.16 3.41
N GLY A 292 26.63 -17.11 3.44
CA GLY A 292 25.86 -16.11 4.17
C GLY A 292 25.84 -14.72 3.53
N VAL A 293 26.14 -14.62 2.22
CA VAL A 293 26.10 -13.34 1.49
C VAL A 293 24.74 -13.17 0.82
N PRO A 294 24.04 -12.03 0.98
CA PRO A 294 22.76 -11.79 0.32
C PRO A 294 22.89 -11.87 -1.21
N ILE A 295 22.01 -12.64 -1.84
CA ILE A 295 21.88 -12.71 -3.31
C ILE A 295 20.69 -11.89 -3.74
N THR A 296 20.90 -10.98 -4.69
CA THR A 296 19.87 -10.06 -5.15
C THR A 296 19.32 -10.39 -6.54
N ALA A 297 18.20 -9.77 -6.90
CA ALA A 297 17.67 -9.84 -8.27
C ALA A 297 18.63 -9.23 -9.31
N GLU A 298 19.55 -8.33 -8.89
CA GLU A 298 20.65 -7.86 -9.74
C GLU A 298 21.69 -8.96 -9.97
N ASP A 299 22.08 -9.71 -8.93
CA ASP A 299 23.02 -10.84 -9.04
C ASP A 299 22.48 -11.96 -9.96
N ILE A 300 21.16 -12.18 -9.92
CA ILE A 300 20.45 -13.12 -10.80
C ILE A 300 20.41 -12.59 -12.26
N GLY A 301 20.46 -11.26 -12.46
CA GLY A 301 20.34 -10.61 -13.76
C GLY A 301 18.91 -10.28 -14.19
N ALA A 302 17.93 -10.41 -13.29
CA ALA A 302 16.50 -10.27 -13.61
C ALA A 302 15.96 -8.84 -13.42
N ALA A 303 16.60 -8.01 -12.60
CA ALA A 303 16.07 -6.70 -12.18
C ALA A 303 15.73 -5.76 -13.36
N GLY A 304 16.53 -5.77 -14.43
CA GLY A 304 16.25 -5.00 -15.65
C GLY A 304 14.97 -5.45 -16.35
N ALA A 305 14.82 -6.76 -16.56
CA ALA A 305 13.65 -7.35 -17.22
C ALA A 305 12.38 -7.14 -16.40
N MET A 306 12.45 -7.31 -15.07
CA MET A 306 11.34 -6.99 -14.15
C MET A 306 10.90 -5.53 -14.29
N THR A 307 11.86 -4.61 -14.40
CA THR A 307 11.55 -3.18 -14.57
C THR A 307 10.89 -2.89 -15.91
N VAL A 308 11.32 -3.54 -16.99
CA VAL A 308 10.69 -3.42 -18.32
C VAL A 308 9.23 -3.86 -18.26
N LEU A 309 8.95 -5.00 -17.62
CA LEU A 309 7.59 -5.51 -17.45
C LEU A 309 6.69 -4.56 -16.65
N MET A 310 7.25 -3.80 -15.71
CA MET A 310 6.51 -2.90 -14.84
C MET A 310 6.54 -1.43 -15.26
N LYS A 311 7.25 -1.09 -16.35
CA LYS A 311 7.45 0.30 -16.80
C LYS A 311 6.13 1.05 -16.97
N GLU A 312 5.17 0.42 -17.63
CA GLU A 312 3.85 1.01 -17.93
C GLU A 312 2.97 1.11 -16.69
N SER A 313 3.16 0.19 -15.74
CA SER A 313 2.48 0.17 -14.46
C SER A 313 2.91 1.27 -13.51
N LEU A 314 3.92 2.09 -13.85
CA LEU A 314 4.32 3.24 -13.05
C LEU A 314 3.41 4.47 -13.25
N LYS A 315 2.56 4.46 -14.28
CA LYS A 315 1.66 5.55 -14.66
C LYS A 315 0.33 5.45 -13.89
N PRO A 316 -0.03 6.42 -13.03
CA PRO A 316 -1.29 6.39 -12.29
C PRO A 316 -2.53 6.45 -13.19
N SER A 317 -3.60 5.77 -12.78
CA SER A 317 -4.89 5.85 -13.46
C SER A 317 -5.69 7.06 -12.96
N LEU A 318 -6.08 7.94 -13.86
CA LEU A 318 -7.01 9.04 -13.63
C LEU A 318 -8.47 8.56 -13.80
N MET A 319 -9.27 8.84 -12.78
CA MET A 319 -10.72 8.63 -12.70
C MET A 319 -11.40 9.87 -12.12
N GLN A 320 -12.67 9.76 -11.75
CA GLN A 320 -13.45 10.87 -11.20
C GLN A 320 -14.43 10.42 -10.12
N THR A 321 -14.83 11.36 -9.26
CA THR A 321 -15.93 11.17 -8.30
C THR A 321 -17.29 11.48 -8.93
N LEU A 322 -18.38 11.20 -8.19
CA LEU A 322 -19.74 11.60 -8.57
C LEU A 322 -19.88 13.12 -8.85
N GLU A 323 -19.14 13.97 -8.13
CA GLU A 323 -19.09 15.43 -8.36
C GLU A 323 -17.94 15.88 -9.28
N ARG A 324 -17.39 14.94 -10.07
CA ARG A 324 -16.38 15.17 -11.12
C ARG A 324 -15.04 15.66 -10.59
N THR A 325 -14.74 15.38 -9.32
CA THR A 325 -13.41 15.64 -8.74
C THR A 325 -12.42 14.58 -9.23
N PRO A 326 -11.19 14.93 -9.65
CA PRO A 326 -10.25 13.96 -10.19
C PRO A 326 -9.73 13.02 -9.09
N VAL A 327 -9.53 11.76 -9.47
CA VAL A 327 -9.02 10.72 -8.58
C VAL A 327 -7.84 10.04 -9.27
N LEU A 328 -6.72 9.90 -8.58
CA LEU A 328 -5.64 9.02 -9.00
C LEU A 328 -5.71 7.72 -8.24
N VAL A 329 -5.84 6.61 -8.97
CA VAL A 329 -5.85 5.26 -8.40
C VAL A 329 -4.58 4.56 -8.84
N HIS A 330 -3.74 4.17 -7.89
CA HIS A 330 -2.43 3.60 -8.23
C HIS A 330 -1.77 2.83 -7.09
N ALA A 331 -1.29 1.63 -7.42
CA ALA A 331 -0.72 0.63 -6.50
C ALA A 331 -1.66 0.24 -5.34
N GLY A 332 -1.47 -0.95 -4.77
CA GLY A 332 -2.35 -1.47 -3.73
C GLY A 332 -1.67 -2.44 -2.76
N PRO A 333 -0.54 -2.07 -2.14
CA PRO A 333 0.14 -2.96 -1.21
C PRO A 333 -0.72 -3.22 0.04
N PHE A 334 -0.49 -4.37 0.66
CA PHE A 334 -1.02 -4.71 1.97
C PHE A 334 -0.63 -3.68 3.04
N ALA A 335 -1.48 -3.52 4.05
CA ALA A 335 -1.25 -2.60 5.18
C ALA A 335 -0.70 -3.28 6.44
N ASN A 336 -0.53 -4.61 6.41
CA ASN A 336 0.12 -5.39 7.48
C ASN A 336 1.61 -5.62 7.14
N ILE A 337 1.93 -6.46 6.17
CA ILE A 337 3.30 -6.81 5.75
C ILE A 337 3.97 -5.72 4.90
N ALA A 338 3.21 -4.70 4.51
CA ALA A 338 3.70 -3.53 3.80
C ALA A 338 3.02 -2.26 4.34
N HIS A 339 3.33 -1.13 3.73
CA HIS A 339 2.96 0.19 4.24
C HIS A 339 1.49 0.57 3.98
N GLY A 340 0.77 -0.10 3.09
CA GLY A 340 -0.69 0.08 2.96
C GLY A 340 -1.17 1.41 2.36
N ASN A 341 -0.37 2.06 1.50
CA ASN A 341 -0.72 3.34 0.88
C ASN A 341 -0.70 3.25 -0.65
N SER A 342 -1.36 4.20 -1.32
CA SER A 342 -1.23 4.42 -2.78
C SER A 342 0.19 4.86 -3.15
N SER A 343 0.50 4.91 -4.44
CA SER A 343 1.86 5.22 -4.90
C SER A 343 2.34 6.65 -4.58
N ILE A 344 3.64 6.81 -4.38
CA ILE A 344 4.32 8.12 -4.28
C ILE A 344 4.20 8.93 -5.59
N ILE A 345 4.29 8.27 -6.75
CA ILE A 345 4.15 8.95 -8.05
C ILE A 345 2.79 9.65 -8.17
N ALA A 346 1.70 8.97 -7.83
CA ALA A 346 0.36 9.56 -7.88
C ALA A 346 0.27 10.81 -7.00
N ASP A 347 0.79 10.74 -5.78
CA ASP A 347 0.75 11.89 -4.87
C ASP A 347 1.61 13.05 -5.37
N LYS A 348 2.81 12.79 -5.91
CA LYS A 348 3.67 13.82 -6.49
C LYS A 348 3.00 14.51 -7.68
N ILE A 349 2.40 13.74 -8.58
CA ILE A 349 1.67 14.28 -9.74
C ILE A 349 0.51 15.16 -9.26
N ALA A 350 -0.31 14.63 -8.35
CA ALA A 350 -1.45 15.35 -7.79
C ALA A 350 -1.01 16.66 -7.12
N LEU A 351 0.03 16.63 -6.29
CA LEU A 351 0.52 17.79 -5.54
C LEU A 351 1.02 18.90 -6.48
N LYS A 352 1.70 18.53 -7.57
CA LYS A 352 2.13 19.48 -8.60
C LYS A 352 0.95 20.04 -9.41
N LEU A 353 -0.03 19.21 -9.77
CA LEU A 353 -1.19 19.65 -10.57
C LEU A 353 -2.05 20.64 -9.78
N VAL A 354 -2.35 20.36 -8.51
CA VAL A 354 -3.16 21.26 -7.69
C VAL A 354 -2.48 22.60 -7.41
N GLY A 355 -1.15 22.59 -7.24
CA GLY A 355 -0.38 23.79 -6.88
C GLY A 355 -0.61 24.24 -5.44
N GLU A 356 0.09 25.29 -5.02
CA GLU A 356 0.19 25.76 -3.63
C GLU A 356 -1.15 25.97 -2.90
N ASP A 357 -2.16 26.49 -3.60
CA ASP A 357 -3.50 26.77 -3.05
C ASP A 357 -4.46 25.57 -3.10
N GLY A 358 -4.00 24.44 -3.62
CA GLY A 358 -4.80 23.24 -3.80
C GLY A 358 -4.45 22.13 -2.81
N TYR A 359 -5.21 21.04 -2.88
CA TYR A 359 -5.19 19.97 -1.88
C TYR A 359 -5.02 18.60 -2.53
N VAL A 360 -4.28 17.71 -1.89
CA VAL A 360 -4.27 16.29 -2.21
C VAL A 360 -4.72 15.52 -1.00
N VAL A 361 -5.82 14.79 -1.14
CA VAL A 361 -6.36 13.91 -0.11
C VAL A 361 -5.94 12.49 -0.44
N THR A 362 -5.05 11.92 0.36
CA THR A 362 -4.65 10.51 0.26
C THR A 362 -5.14 9.77 1.50
N GLU A 363 -5.09 8.44 1.48
CA GLU A 363 -5.40 7.63 2.66
C GLU A 363 -4.38 6.53 2.94
N ALA A 364 -4.42 6.03 4.17
CA ALA A 364 -3.68 4.85 4.59
C ALA A 364 -4.61 3.71 5.01
N GLY A 365 -4.26 2.47 4.67
CA GLY A 365 -5.02 1.28 5.02
C GLY A 365 -5.04 0.98 6.52
N PHE A 366 -6.10 0.31 6.99
CA PHE A 366 -6.35 0.04 8.42
C PHE A 366 -6.54 1.31 9.27
N GLY A 367 -6.22 1.23 10.56
CA GLY A 367 -6.25 2.37 11.49
C GLY A 367 -4.93 3.14 11.51
N ALA A 368 -4.90 4.23 12.26
CA ALA A 368 -3.76 5.13 12.33
C ALA A 368 -2.51 4.50 12.98
N ASP A 369 -2.70 3.48 13.82
CA ASP A 369 -1.65 2.67 14.44
C ASP A 369 -0.88 1.82 13.44
N CYS A 370 -1.48 1.50 12.30
CA CYS A 370 -0.86 0.70 11.25
C CYS A 370 -0.58 1.55 10.00
N GLY A 371 -1.62 2.00 9.30
CA GLY A 371 -1.46 2.68 8.02
C GLY A 371 -0.80 4.03 8.13
N ALA A 372 -1.27 4.88 9.05
CA ALA A 372 -0.74 6.24 9.18
C ALA A 372 0.68 6.23 9.75
N GLU A 373 0.97 5.40 10.76
CA GLU A 373 2.34 5.18 11.26
C GLU A 373 3.31 4.85 10.11
N LYS A 374 2.95 3.90 9.25
CA LYS A 374 3.76 3.51 8.08
C LYS A 374 3.80 4.58 7.00
N PHE A 375 2.71 5.32 6.81
CA PHE A 375 2.71 6.47 5.92
C PHE A 375 3.79 7.48 6.33
N PHE A 376 3.83 7.88 7.61
CA PHE A 376 4.82 8.83 8.09
C PHE A 376 6.23 8.24 8.13
N ASN A 377 6.43 7.05 8.67
CA ASN A 377 7.78 6.51 8.89
C ASN A 377 8.38 5.80 7.66
N ILE A 378 7.58 5.46 6.63
CA ILE A 378 8.06 4.79 5.41
C ILE A 378 7.79 5.64 4.18
N LYS A 379 6.52 5.97 3.89
CA LYS A 379 6.16 6.67 2.65
C LYS A 379 6.68 8.11 2.61
N CYS A 380 6.56 8.88 3.69
CA CYS A 380 7.11 10.24 3.76
C CYS A 380 8.65 10.24 3.67
N ARG A 381 9.33 9.27 4.31
CA ARG A 381 10.79 9.11 4.14
C ARG A 381 11.19 8.83 2.71
N SER A 382 10.52 7.87 2.08
CA SER A 382 10.83 7.44 0.71
C SER A 382 10.51 8.52 -0.33
N SER A 383 9.47 9.32 -0.09
CA SER A 383 9.01 10.35 -1.04
C SER A 383 9.65 11.73 -0.85
N GLY A 384 10.09 12.03 0.38
CA GLY A 384 10.40 13.39 0.84
C GLY A 384 9.17 14.28 1.06
N LEU A 385 7.95 13.75 0.93
CA LEU A 385 6.71 14.53 1.09
C LEU A 385 6.35 14.71 2.56
N VAL A 386 5.94 15.94 2.90
CA VAL A 386 5.52 16.31 4.25
C VAL A 386 4.01 16.58 4.27
N PRO A 387 3.24 15.85 5.11
CA PRO A 387 1.81 16.09 5.28
C PRO A 387 1.55 17.40 6.04
N ASN A 388 0.46 18.08 5.65
CA ASN A 388 -0.03 19.32 6.27
C ASN A 388 -1.11 19.07 7.33
N CYS A 389 -1.86 17.98 7.22
CA CYS A 389 -2.93 17.63 8.13
C CYS A 389 -3.19 16.12 8.08
N SER A 390 -3.61 15.54 9.21
CA SER A 390 -4.18 14.20 9.26
C SER A 390 -5.66 14.26 9.67
N VAL A 391 -6.51 13.51 8.99
CA VAL A 391 -7.93 13.33 9.31
C VAL A 391 -8.11 11.93 9.89
N ILE A 392 -8.69 11.82 11.09
CA ILE A 392 -9.04 10.52 11.69
C ILE A 392 -10.53 10.32 11.60
N VAL A 393 -10.94 9.27 10.89
CA VAL A 393 -12.33 8.89 10.71
C VAL A 393 -12.79 7.97 11.84
N ALA A 394 -13.98 8.24 12.38
CA ALA A 394 -14.65 7.42 13.38
C ALA A 394 -16.17 7.38 13.14
N THR A 395 -16.84 6.39 13.73
CA THR A 395 -18.30 6.27 13.76
C THR A 395 -18.75 5.94 15.18
N ALA A 396 -19.95 6.38 15.58
CA ALA A 396 -20.47 6.07 16.92
C ALA A 396 -20.59 4.56 17.14
N ARG A 397 -21.01 3.81 16.12
CA ARG A 397 -21.19 2.36 16.18
C ARG A 397 -19.86 1.60 16.36
N ALA A 398 -18.80 2.01 15.65
CA ALA A 398 -17.48 1.42 15.82
C ALA A 398 -16.89 1.73 17.22
N LEU A 399 -17.10 2.93 17.73
CA LEU A 399 -16.67 3.29 19.09
C LEU A 399 -17.47 2.56 20.16
N LYS A 400 -18.79 2.37 19.99
CA LYS A 400 -19.60 1.50 20.86
C LYS A 400 -19.05 0.07 20.90
N HIS A 401 -18.65 -0.47 19.74
CA HIS A 401 -18.03 -1.80 19.67
C HIS A 401 -16.71 -1.86 20.46
N HIS A 402 -15.86 -0.84 20.31
CA HIS A 402 -14.65 -0.73 21.12
C HIS A 402 -14.91 -0.58 22.62
N GLY A 403 -16.11 -0.16 23.02
CA GLY A 403 -16.59 -0.13 24.40
C GLY A 403 -17.19 -1.44 24.92
N GLY A 404 -17.11 -2.50 24.11
CA GLY A 404 -17.59 -3.85 24.45
C GLY A 404 -19.03 -4.14 24.04
N ALA A 405 -19.70 -3.26 23.30
CA ALA A 405 -21.07 -3.52 22.83
C ALA A 405 -21.09 -4.62 21.75
N SER A 406 -22.10 -5.48 21.81
CA SER A 406 -22.38 -6.49 20.79
C SER A 406 -22.77 -5.85 19.46
N LEU A 407 -22.75 -6.64 18.38
CA LEU A 407 -23.07 -6.13 17.05
C LEU A 407 -24.51 -5.59 16.94
N LYS A 408 -25.43 -6.09 17.77
CA LYS A 408 -26.81 -5.61 17.84
C LYS A 408 -26.88 -4.27 18.58
N GLU A 409 -26.33 -4.22 19.78
CA GLU A 409 -26.34 -3.01 20.63
C GLU A 409 -25.64 -1.82 19.98
N CYS A 410 -24.63 -2.06 19.13
CA CYS A 410 -23.96 -0.99 18.40
C CYS A 410 -24.89 -0.24 17.43
N LYS A 411 -26.04 -0.81 17.03
CA LYS A 411 -27.02 -0.16 16.14
C LYS A 411 -28.03 0.71 16.89
N GLU A 412 -28.06 0.61 18.22
CA GLU A 412 -28.96 1.34 19.10
C GLU A 412 -28.18 2.42 19.86
N THR A 413 -28.87 3.42 20.42
CA THR A 413 -28.24 4.45 21.25
C THR A 413 -27.63 3.82 22.51
N ASN A 414 -26.32 3.98 22.73
CA ASN A 414 -25.63 3.42 23.89
C ASN A 414 -24.44 4.30 24.30
N VAL A 415 -24.75 5.41 24.98
CA VAL A 415 -23.77 6.38 25.46
C VAL A 415 -22.77 5.76 26.44
N GLY A 416 -23.19 4.76 27.24
CA GLY A 416 -22.32 4.06 28.19
C GLY A 416 -21.20 3.27 27.51
N ALA A 417 -21.53 2.46 26.51
CA ALA A 417 -20.53 1.76 25.69
C ALA A 417 -19.66 2.76 24.93
N LEU A 418 -20.27 3.81 24.36
CA LEU A 418 -19.54 4.84 23.63
C LEU A 418 -18.47 5.52 24.49
N LYS A 419 -18.81 5.92 25.72
CA LYS A 419 -17.86 6.52 26.68
C LYS A 419 -16.69 5.59 27.02
N ARG A 420 -16.93 4.27 27.10
CA ARG A 420 -15.85 3.29 27.30
C ARG A 420 -14.97 3.12 26.06
N GLY A 421 -15.55 3.16 24.86
CA GLY A 421 -14.82 2.89 23.61
C GLY A 421 -14.13 4.09 22.98
N VAL A 422 -14.54 5.33 23.31
CA VAL A 422 -13.94 6.57 22.77
C VAL A 422 -12.43 6.69 23.08
N VAL A 423 -11.94 5.96 24.07
CA VAL A 423 -10.52 5.87 24.41
C VAL A 423 -9.66 5.35 23.24
N ASN A 424 -10.24 4.58 22.31
CA ASN A 424 -9.55 4.15 21.09
C ASN A 424 -9.25 5.36 20.19
N LEU A 425 -10.25 6.20 19.91
CA LEU A 425 -10.09 7.44 19.16
C LEU A 425 -9.10 8.39 19.84
N VAL A 426 -9.20 8.55 21.15
CA VAL A 426 -8.31 9.40 21.96
C VAL A 426 -6.86 8.98 21.75
N LYS A 427 -6.55 7.68 21.83
CA LYS A 427 -5.19 7.17 21.60
C LYS A 427 -4.71 7.42 20.16
N HIS A 428 -5.57 7.30 19.16
CA HIS A 428 -5.21 7.63 17.77
C HIS A 428 -4.91 9.12 17.60
N VAL A 429 -5.70 10.01 18.21
CA VAL A 429 -5.42 11.46 18.22
C VAL A 429 -4.06 11.74 18.87
N GLU A 430 -3.80 11.18 20.06
CA GLU A 430 -2.50 11.30 20.74
C GLU A 430 -1.34 10.83 19.86
N ASN A 431 -1.49 9.68 19.18
CA ASN A 431 -0.47 9.12 18.31
C ASN A 431 -0.18 10.02 17.10
N MET A 432 -1.20 10.52 16.41
CA MET A 432 -1.01 11.37 15.23
C MET A 432 -0.34 12.70 15.59
N LYS A 433 -0.63 13.24 16.77
CA LYS A 433 0.06 14.44 17.28
C LYS A 433 1.55 14.25 17.48
N LYS A 434 2.03 13.03 17.77
CA LYS A 434 3.48 12.76 17.93
C LYS A 434 4.27 13.06 16.66
N PHE A 435 3.63 12.96 15.49
CA PHE A 435 4.24 13.30 14.20
C PHE A 435 4.26 14.81 13.91
N GLY A 436 3.69 15.66 14.78
CA GLY A 436 3.76 17.12 14.63
C GLY A 436 2.87 17.71 13.55
N VAL A 437 1.85 16.97 13.10
CA VAL A 437 0.82 17.46 12.16
C VAL A 437 -0.50 17.76 12.88
N PRO A 438 -1.24 18.81 12.46
CA PRO A 438 -2.61 19.04 12.90
C PRO A 438 -3.51 17.82 12.66
N VAL A 439 -4.35 17.50 13.65
CA VAL A 439 -5.27 16.36 13.62
C VAL A 439 -6.71 16.86 13.58
N VAL A 440 -7.47 16.51 12.54
CA VAL A 440 -8.91 16.76 12.46
C VAL A 440 -9.66 15.44 12.62
N VAL A 441 -10.66 15.37 13.48
CA VAL A 441 -11.51 14.18 13.60
C VAL A 441 -12.76 14.37 12.73
N ALA A 442 -13.04 13.38 11.88
CA ALA A 442 -14.25 13.29 11.09
C ALA A 442 -15.16 12.20 11.69
N LEU A 443 -16.29 12.61 12.25
CA LEU A 443 -17.33 11.69 12.70
C LEU A 443 -18.32 11.44 11.55
N ASN A 444 -18.28 10.25 10.99
CA ASN A 444 -19.24 9.84 9.96
C ASN A 444 -20.57 9.49 10.61
N ARG A 445 -21.58 10.34 10.38
CA ARG A 445 -22.90 10.20 11.01
C ARG A 445 -23.74 9.16 10.29
N PHE A 446 -24.35 8.28 11.06
CA PHE A 446 -25.45 7.42 10.62
C PHE A 446 -26.79 7.97 11.09
N HIS A 447 -27.88 7.57 10.42
CA HIS A 447 -29.24 7.99 10.78
C HIS A 447 -29.67 7.53 12.19
N THR A 448 -29.00 6.51 12.74
CA THR A 448 -29.21 6.00 14.10
C THR A 448 -28.47 6.79 15.17
N ASP A 449 -27.53 7.66 14.80
CA ASP A 449 -26.66 8.33 15.76
C ASP A 449 -27.36 9.56 16.34
N THR A 450 -27.44 9.64 17.67
CA THR A 450 -28.03 10.78 18.38
C THR A 450 -27.03 11.93 18.50
N ASP A 451 -27.53 13.15 18.72
CA ASP A 451 -26.67 14.32 18.93
C ASP A 451 -25.83 14.17 20.21
N GLU A 452 -26.40 13.56 21.26
CA GLU A 452 -25.66 13.25 22.49
C GLU A 452 -24.46 12.31 22.24
N GLU A 453 -24.65 11.24 21.47
CA GLU A 453 -23.56 10.34 21.09
C GLU A 453 -22.49 11.10 20.29
N CYS A 454 -22.91 11.95 19.36
CA CYS A 454 -21.98 12.77 18.59
C CYS A 454 -21.16 13.68 19.50
N ASP A 455 -21.80 14.40 20.43
CA ASP A 455 -21.15 15.35 21.32
C ASP A 455 -20.11 14.68 22.23
N VAL A 456 -20.37 13.46 22.72
CA VAL A 456 -19.39 12.69 23.50
C VAL A 456 -18.10 12.47 22.70
N ILE A 457 -18.23 12.11 21.41
CA ILE A 457 -17.09 11.82 20.53
C ILE A 457 -16.32 13.11 20.22
N LEU A 458 -17.02 14.17 19.82
CA LEU A 458 -16.40 15.44 19.44
C LEU A 458 -15.65 16.06 20.62
N ASN A 459 -16.25 16.04 21.82
CA ASN A 459 -15.63 16.57 23.04
C ASN A 459 -14.40 15.75 23.45
N ALA A 460 -14.47 14.41 23.38
CA ALA A 460 -13.33 13.56 23.69
C ALA A 460 -12.15 13.79 22.72
N ALA A 461 -12.43 13.92 21.42
CA ALA A 461 -11.42 14.23 20.41
C ALA A 461 -10.72 15.58 20.67
N LYS A 462 -11.50 16.63 20.96
CA LYS A 462 -10.96 17.97 21.27
C LYS A 462 -10.15 17.97 22.56
N ARG A 463 -10.60 17.26 23.61
CA ARG A 463 -9.83 17.09 24.87
C ARG A 463 -8.53 16.31 24.68
N ALA A 464 -8.51 15.31 23.79
CA ALA A 464 -7.28 14.62 23.38
C ALA A 464 -6.33 15.53 22.57
N GLY A 465 -6.79 16.72 22.20
CA GLY A 465 -6.02 17.76 21.55
C GLY A 465 -6.03 17.69 20.04
N ALA A 466 -7.08 17.11 19.45
CA ALA A 466 -7.39 17.32 18.03
C ALA A 466 -7.53 18.82 17.76
N PHE A 467 -7.01 19.28 16.62
CA PHE A 467 -7.17 20.65 16.15
C PHE A 467 -8.65 21.00 16.00
N ASP A 468 -9.44 20.04 15.53
CA ASP A 468 -10.89 20.14 15.47
C ASP A 468 -11.53 18.75 15.40
N ALA A 469 -12.84 18.69 15.65
CA ALA A 469 -13.65 17.50 15.48
C ALA A 469 -15.01 17.91 14.92
N VAL A 470 -15.42 17.30 13.81
CA VAL A 470 -16.64 17.68 13.09
C VAL A 470 -17.43 16.47 12.59
N ILE A 471 -18.74 16.65 12.52
CA ILE A 471 -19.67 15.68 11.96
C ILE A 471 -19.67 15.79 10.44
N SER A 472 -19.81 14.65 9.75
CA SER A 472 -19.96 14.61 8.30
C SER A 472 -21.03 13.62 7.84
N ASP A 473 -21.88 14.11 6.92
CA ASP A 473 -23.02 13.39 6.32
C ASP A 473 -22.76 13.06 4.83
N HIS A 474 -21.50 13.01 4.40
CA HIS A 474 -21.16 12.94 2.97
C HIS A 474 -21.58 11.62 2.30
N PHE A 475 -21.81 10.56 3.07
CA PHE A 475 -22.42 9.33 2.56
C PHE A 475 -23.81 9.60 1.98
N SER A 476 -24.66 10.39 2.65
CA SER A 476 -26.02 10.69 2.19
C SER A 476 -26.13 11.99 1.40
N LYS A 477 -25.21 12.94 1.60
CA LYS A 477 -25.29 14.29 1.01
C LYS A 477 -24.17 14.62 0.01
N GLY A 478 -23.28 13.68 -0.30
CA GLY A 478 -22.11 13.92 -1.16
C GLY A 478 -21.18 15.01 -0.58
N GLY A 479 -20.56 15.82 -1.45
CA GLY A 479 -19.62 16.87 -1.02
C GLY A 479 -20.25 17.93 -0.11
N LEU A 480 -21.57 18.15 -0.20
CA LEU A 480 -22.29 19.07 0.68
C LEU A 480 -22.22 18.62 2.14
N GLY A 481 -22.28 17.30 2.38
CA GLY A 481 -22.21 16.70 3.72
C GLY A 481 -20.82 16.79 4.37
N ALA A 482 -19.79 17.21 3.65
CA ALA A 482 -18.41 17.34 4.14
C ALA A 482 -17.89 18.80 4.16
N VAL A 483 -18.75 19.81 3.96
CA VAL A 483 -18.31 21.22 3.92
C VAL A 483 -17.64 21.67 5.23
N ASN A 484 -18.17 21.26 6.38
CA ASN A 484 -17.58 21.59 7.67
C ASN A 484 -16.21 20.91 7.87
N LEU A 485 -16.08 19.67 7.41
CA LEU A 485 -14.80 18.95 7.38
C LEU A 485 -13.80 19.64 6.46
N ALA A 486 -14.19 20.02 5.25
CA ALA A 486 -13.33 20.71 4.31
C ALA A 486 -12.82 22.06 4.86
N LYS A 487 -13.69 22.86 5.48
CA LYS A 487 -13.30 24.12 6.15
C LYS A 487 -12.35 23.88 7.32
N SER A 488 -12.57 22.82 8.09
CA SER A 488 -11.70 22.45 9.21
C SER A 488 -10.31 22.02 8.72
N VAL A 489 -10.25 21.20 7.67
CA VAL A 489 -9.00 20.78 7.01
C VAL A 489 -8.27 21.97 6.39
N GLU A 490 -8.96 22.92 5.74
CA GLU A 490 -8.34 24.15 5.23
C GLU A 490 -7.69 24.96 6.36
N ARG A 491 -8.38 25.14 7.50
CA ARG A 491 -7.81 25.83 8.68
C ARG A 491 -6.62 25.07 9.26
N ALA A 492 -6.69 23.75 9.32
CA ALA A 492 -5.60 22.91 9.80
C ALA A 492 -4.36 23.00 8.88
N CYS A 493 -4.55 22.97 7.56
CA CYS A 493 -3.46 23.07 6.58
C CYS A 493 -2.78 24.44 6.53
N LYS A 494 -3.41 25.49 7.09
CA LYS A 494 -2.79 26.82 7.27
C LYS A 494 -1.84 26.88 8.47
N GLN A 495 -1.91 25.91 9.39
CA GLN A 495 -0.97 25.82 10.50
C GLN A 495 0.42 25.43 10.00
N LYS A 496 1.47 25.89 10.70
CA LYS A 496 2.83 25.45 10.43
C LYS A 496 2.96 23.97 10.80
N SER A 497 3.42 23.16 9.85
CA SER A 497 3.73 21.75 10.12
C SER A 497 5.05 21.66 10.89
N ASN A 498 5.03 20.96 12.02
CA ASN A 498 6.22 20.62 12.80
C ASN A 498 6.55 19.14 12.61
N PHE A 499 6.41 18.67 11.37
CA PHE A 499 6.49 17.25 11.04
C PHE A 499 7.82 16.65 11.50
N LYS A 500 7.73 15.50 12.17
CA LYS A 500 8.88 14.70 12.57
C LYS A 500 8.58 13.21 12.47
N PHE A 501 9.62 12.43 12.23
CA PHE A 501 9.52 10.98 12.29
C PHE A 501 9.51 10.49 13.75
N LEU A 502 9.03 9.27 13.96
CA LEU A 502 8.88 8.70 15.29
C LEU A 502 10.22 8.23 15.90
N TYR A 503 11.17 7.84 15.06
CA TYR A 503 12.48 7.30 15.42
C TYR A 503 13.51 7.68 14.36
N ASP A 504 14.81 7.55 14.66
CA ASP A 504 15.88 7.74 13.67
C ASP A 504 16.30 6.42 13.03
N LEU A 505 16.81 6.48 11.79
CA LEU A 505 17.13 5.26 11.02
C LEU A 505 18.39 4.55 11.50
N ASP A 506 19.36 5.30 12.02
CA ASP A 506 20.63 4.84 12.58
C ASP A 506 20.48 4.06 13.91
N GLN A 507 19.30 4.12 14.51
CA GLN A 507 18.99 3.35 15.71
C GLN A 507 18.89 1.85 15.38
N PRO A 508 19.34 0.97 16.30
CA PRO A 508 19.22 -0.48 16.14
C PRO A 508 17.78 -0.94 15.88
N ILE A 509 17.61 -2.03 15.14
CA ILE A 509 16.30 -2.57 14.74
C ILE A 509 15.39 -2.74 15.97
N LYS A 510 15.91 -3.34 17.05
CA LYS A 510 15.16 -3.57 18.30
C LYS A 510 14.67 -2.27 18.94
N LYS A 511 15.48 -1.20 18.89
CA LYS A 511 15.12 0.10 19.45
C LYS A 511 13.96 0.73 18.69
N LYS A 512 14.01 0.69 17.34
CA LYS A 512 12.92 1.18 16.49
C LYS A 512 11.61 0.43 16.73
N ILE A 513 11.65 -0.91 16.84
CA ILE A 513 10.48 -1.73 17.18
C ILE A 513 9.95 -1.36 18.57
N GLY A 514 10.82 -1.20 19.56
CA GLY A 514 10.45 -0.81 20.92
C GLY A 514 9.78 0.56 21.00
N ILE A 515 10.24 1.54 20.20
CA ILE A 515 9.61 2.86 20.10
C ILE A 515 8.19 2.72 19.54
N ILE A 516 7.99 2.00 18.44
CA ILE A 516 6.64 1.81 17.88
C ILE A 516 5.72 1.12 18.90
N ALA A 517 6.22 0.08 19.57
CA ALA A 517 5.47 -0.67 20.57
C ALA A 517 4.96 0.21 21.73
N ARG A 518 5.85 1.01 22.31
CA ARG A 518 5.51 1.88 23.45
C ARG A 518 4.72 3.10 23.01
N GLU A 519 5.20 3.80 22.00
CA GLU A 519 4.67 5.11 21.64
C GLU A 519 3.33 5.00 20.91
N ILE A 520 3.20 4.07 19.96
CA ILE A 520 2.01 3.93 19.10
C ILE A 520 1.04 2.93 19.71
N TYR A 521 1.49 1.73 20.11
CA TYR A 521 0.59 0.70 20.61
C TYR A 521 0.26 0.84 22.09
N GLY A 522 1.14 1.47 22.88
CA GLY A 522 1.00 1.50 24.34
C GLY A 522 1.34 0.17 25.00
N ALA A 523 2.22 -0.62 24.38
CA ALA A 523 2.75 -1.85 24.94
C ALA A 523 3.85 -1.57 25.98
N ASP A 524 3.97 -2.42 26.99
CA ASP A 524 5.00 -2.32 28.02
C ASP A 524 6.39 -2.71 27.49
N GLY A 525 6.42 -3.51 26.42
CA GLY A 525 7.64 -3.94 25.77
C GLY A 525 7.44 -4.91 24.63
N VAL A 526 8.54 -5.56 24.25
CA VAL A 526 8.66 -6.43 23.07
C VAL A 526 9.34 -7.72 23.51
N ASP A 527 8.75 -8.85 23.13
CA ASP A 527 9.32 -10.18 23.35
C ASP A 527 9.75 -10.76 22.00
N TYR A 528 10.99 -11.23 21.90
CA TYR A 528 11.54 -11.79 20.65
C TYR A 528 11.56 -13.31 20.75
N LEU A 529 10.84 -13.99 19.86
CA LEU A 529 10.63 -15.43 19.86
C LEU A 529 11.35 -16.09 18.66
N ASN A 530 11.39 -17.44 18.63
CA ASN A 530 11.80 -18.25 17.46
C ASN A 530 13.06 -17.75 16.74
N ASN A 531 14.17 -17.61 17.46
CA ASN A 531 15.46 -17.17 16.91
C ASN A 531 15.44 -15.80 16.20
N THR A 532 14.42 -14.96 16.46
CA THR A 532 14.31 -13.64 15.82
C THR A 532 15.51 -12.73 16.18
N ASN A 533 16.13 -12.92 17.34
CA ASN A 533 17.34 -12.18 17.71
C ASN A 533 18.49 -12.44 16.73
N GLU A 534 18.72 -13.70 16.35
CA GLU A 534 19.77 -14.09 15.40
C GLU A 534 19.51 -13.48 14.02
N LYS A 535 18.25 -13.51 13.54
CA LYS A 535 17.86 -12.86 12.28
C LYS A 535 18.07 -11.34 12.30
N ILE A 536 17.79 -10.69 13.43
CA ILE A 536 18.03 -9.25 13.59
C ILE A 536 19.52 -8.95 13.49
N GLU A 537 20.36 -9.72 14.18
CA GLU A 537 21.83 -9.58 14.14
C GLU A 537 22.37 -9.80 12.73
N GLU A 538 21.84 -10.80 12.01
CA GLU A 538 22.17 -11.05 10.61
C GLU A 538 21.77 -9.86 9.70
N TYR A 539 20.59 -9.27 9.92
CA TYR A 539 20.15 -8.09 9.15
C TYR A 539 21.02 -6.87 9.44
N GLU A 540 21.40 -6.63 10.69
CA GLU A 540 22.32 -5.54 11.02
C GLU A 540 23.70 -5.76 10.39
N LYS A 541 24.25 -6.99 10.47
CA LYS A 541 25.52 -7.37 9.84
C LYS A 541 25.51 -7.20 8.32
N ASN A 542 24.38 -7.48 7.67
CA ASN A 542 24.21 -7.34 6.22
C ASN A 542 23.82 -5.91 5.78
N GLY A 543 23.86 -4.92 6.68
CA GLY A 543 23.61 -3.51 6.35
C GLY A 543 22.14 -3.13 6.23
N PHE A 544 21.22 -3.99 6.67
CA PHE A 544 19.78 -3.72 6.69
C PHE A 544 19.33 -3.03 8.00
N GLY A 545 20.26 -2.81 8.92
CA GLY A 545 20.03 -2.15 10.21
C GLY A 545 19.42 -0.76 10.09
N ASN A 546 19.72 -0.01 9.02
CA ASN A 546 19.23 1.36 8.83
C ASN A 546 17.86 1.46 8.14
N LEU A 547 17.23 0.32 7.84
CA LEU A 547 15.92 0.32 7.19
C LEU A 547 14.80 0.69 8.20
N PRO A 548 13.73 1.40 7.76
CA PRO A 548 12.49 1.57 8.51
C PRO A 548 11.85 0.25 8.96
N ILE A 549 10.97 0.33 9.95
CA ILE A 549 10.20 -0.80 10.47
C ILE A 549 8.76 -0.75 9.97
N CYS A 550 8.28 -1.88 9.42
CA CYS A 550 6.89 -2.09 9.04
C CYS A 550 6.27 -3.20 9.90
N VAL A 551 5.68 -2.86 11.05
CA VAL A 551 5.13 -3.90 11.93
C VAL A 551 3.92 -4.59 11.30
N ALA A 552 3.99 -5.92 11.21
CA ALA A 552 2.94 -6.75 10.66
C ALA A 552 2.14 -7.37 11.81
N LYS A 553 0.89 -6.90 12.01
CA LYS A 553 0.00 -7.29 13.11
C LYS A 553 -1.46 -7.24 12.71
N THR A 554 -2.35 -7.73 13.57
CA THR A 554 -3.80 -7.55 13.43
C THR A 554 -4.16 -6.07 13.39
N GLN A 555 -5.09 -5.69 12.52
CA GLN A 555 -5.59 -4.31 12.43
C GLN A 555 -6.62 -3.96 13.52
N TYR A 556 -7.22 -4.96 14.16
CA TYR A 556 -8.43 -4.80 15.00
C TYR A 556 -8.15 -4.29 16.43
N SER A 557 -6.90 -4.24 16.85
CA SER A 557 -6.47 -3.82 18.19
C SER A 557 -5.18 -3.02 18.07
N PHE A 558 -4.82 -2.20 19.07
CA PHE A 558 -3.44 -1.71 19.22
C PHE A 558 -2.46 -2.85 19.53
N SER A 559 -2.93 -3.92 20.17
CA SER A 559 -2.11 -5.07 20.54
C SER A 559 -1.94 -6.08 19.38
N HIS A 560 -1.25 -7.19 19.64
CA HIS A 560 -1.16 -8.31 18.71
C HIS A 560 -2.43 -9.20 18.72
N ASP A 561 -3.29 -9.08 19.75
CA ASP A 561 -4.55 -9.82 19.89
C ASP A 561 -5.74 -8.99 19.40
N ALA A 562 -6.46 -9.52 18.41
CA ALA A 562 -7.64 -8.88 17.81
C ALA A 562 -8.80 -8.69 18.80
N LYS A 563 -8.85 -9.46 19.89
CA LYS A 563 -9.93 -9.41 20.90
C LYS A 563 -9.78 -8.24 21.88
N LEU A 564 -8.58 -7.68 22.00
CA LEU A 564 -8.31 -6.58 22.93
C LEU A 564 -8.74 -5.23 22.32
N LEU A 565 -10.01 -4.88 22.50
CA LEU A 565 -10.62 -3.66 21.96
C LEU A 565 -10.28 -2.40 22.80
N GLY A 566 -10.67 -1.21 22.31
CA GLY A 566 -10.51 0.04 23.06
C GLY A 566 -9.06 0.52 23.07
N ARG A 567 -8.53 0.80 24.27
CA ARG A 567 -7.14 1.18 24.54
C ARG A 567 -6.55 0.17 25.54
N PRO A 568 -6.10 -1.02 25.09
CA PRO A 568 -5.53 -2.01 25.99
C PRO A 568 -4.22 -1.50 26.62
N SER A 569 -3.88 -2.06 27.78
CA SER A 569 -2.66 -1.77 28.56
C SER A 569 -2.17 -3.05 29.22
N GLY A 570 -0.93 -3.05 29.74
CA GLY A 570 -0.40 -4.22 30.46
C GLY A 570 0.00 -5.37 29.52
N PHE A 571 0.25 -5.08 28.24
CA PHE A 571 0.58 -6.09 27.23
C PHE A 571 1.95 -5.84 26.62
N ARG A 572 2.61 -6.93 26.23
CA ARG A 572 3.84 -6.93 25.44
C ARG A 572 3.57 -7.48 24.05
N ILE A 573 4.33 -7.05 23.05
CA ILE A 573 4.17 -7.56 21.68
C ILE A 573 5.14 -8.73 21.42
N PRO A 574 4.66 -9.90 20.96
CA PRO A 574 5.51 -11.04 20.64
C PRO A 574 5.96 -10.97 19.17
N VAL A 575 7.23 -10.69 18.92
CA VAL A 575 7.81 -10.79 17.58
C VAL A 575 8.11 -12.27 17.32
N GLN A 576 7.27 -12.89 16.49
CA GLN A 576 7.33 -14.33 16.17
C GLN A 576 8.33 -14.64 15.05
N ASP A 577 8.50 -13.70 14.13
CA ASP A 577 9.43 -13.77 13.00
C ASP A 577 9.78 -12.34 12.55
N ILE A 578 10.84 -12.19 11.78
CA ILE A 578 11.22 -10.94 11.15
C ILE A 578 11.68 -11.20 9.72
N ARG A 579 11.26 -10.34 8.80
CA ARG A 579 11.62 -10.43 7.38
C ARG A 579 12.07 -9.07 6.86
N ALA A 580 12.79 -9.07 5.74
CA ALA A 580 13.24 -7.84 5.09
C ALA A 580 12.72 -7.77 3.65
N SER A 581 12.15 -6.62 3.28
CA SER A 581 11.87 -6.25 1.89
C SER A 581 12.86 -5.15 1.51
N VAL A 582 14.08 -5.58 1.16
CA VAL A 582 15.24 -4.68 0.97
C VAL A 582 15.07 -3.78 -0.25
N GLY A 583 14.45 -4.28 -1.32
CA GLY A 583 14.11 -3.49 -2.50
C GLY A 583 13.03 -2.44 -2.19
N ALA A 584 12.02 -2.81 -1.42
CA ALA A 584 11.03 -1.85 -0.91
C ALA A 584 11.62 -0.86 0.11
N GLY A 585 12.65 -1.29 0.84
CA GLY A 585 13.39 -0.48 1.81
C GLY A 585 12.79 -0.49 3.21
N PHE A 586 12.40 -1.65 3.75
CA PHE A 586 12.04 -1.80 5.17
C PHE A 586 12.25 -3.23 5.69
N VAL A 587 12.32 -3.35 7.02
CA VAL A 587 12.26 -4.63 7.77
C VAL A 587 10.88 -4.73 8.42
N PHE A 588 10.26 -5.90 8.41
CA PHE A 588 8.92 -6.10 8.96
C PHE A 588 8.87 -7.23 10.00
N PRO A 589 8.75 -6.90 11.30
CA PRO A 589 8.49 -7.88 12.35
C PRO A 589 7.05 -8.38 12.25
N ILE A 590 6.86 -9.67 12.47
CA ILE A 590 5.58 -10.37 12.39
C ILE A 590 5.13 -10.71 13.81
N LEU A 591 4.00 -10.15 14.25
CA LEU A 591 3.50 -10.34 15.61
C LEU A 591 2.53 -11.53 15.77
N GLY A 592 2.08 -12.12 14.67
CA GLY A 592 1.09 -13.19 14.67
C GLY A 592 0.94 -13.83 13.29
N ALA A 593 0.01 -14.78 13.17
CA ALA A 593 -0.26 -15.44 11.90
C ALA A 593 -0.85 -14.45 10.87
N ILE A 594 -0.07 -14.12 9.85
CA ILE A 594 -0.51 -13.26 8.75
C ILE A 594 -0.65 -14.11 7.49
N SER A 595 -1.89 -14.24 7.01
CA SER A 595 -2.15 -14.91 5.74
C SER A 595 -1.83 -13.97 4.58
N THR A 596 -0.82 -14.33 3.81
CA THR A 596 -0.43 -13.67 2.54
C THR A 596 -1.17 -14.26 1.34
N MET A 597 -1.88 -15.37 1.52
CA MET A 597 -2.72 -16.01 0.52
C MET A 597 -4.10 -16.32 1.12
N PRO A 598 -5.11 -15.45 0.92
CA PRO A 598 -6.46 -15.66 1.42
C PRO A 598 -7.11 -16.88 0.77
N GLY A 599 -8.10 -17.46 1.46
CA GLY A 599 -8.93 -18.53 0.90
C GLY A 599 -10.33 -18.03 0.58
N LEU A 600 -10.99 -18.69 -0.36
CA LEU A 600 -12.41 -18.50 -0.61
C LEU A 600 -13.27 -18.98 0.58
N PRO A 601 -14.43 -18.33 0.86
CA PRO A 601 -15.42 -18.83 1.81
C PRO A 601 -16.27 -19.97 1.22
N THR A 602 -17.17 -20.57 2.01
CA THR A 602 -18.08 -21.63 1.52
C THR A 602 -19.05 -21.15 0.45
N ARG A 603 -19.47 -19.88 0.50
CA ARG A 603 -20.28 -19.21 -0.52
C ARG A 603 -19.51 -18.00 -1.07
N PRO A 604 -18.62 -18.19 -2.05
CA PRO A 604 -17.89 -17.10 -2.68
C PRO A 604 -18.78 -16.13 -3.44
N ALA A 605 -18.35 -14.87 -3.54
CA ALA A 605 -19.08 -13.83 -4.26
C ALA A 605 -19.34 -14.19 -5.73
N TYR A 606 -18.38 -14.88 -6.38
CA TYR A 606 -18.50 -15.26 -7.79
C TYR A 606 -19.73 -16.12 -8.11
N TYR A 607 -20.39 -16.74 -7.13
CA TYR A 607 -21.65 -17.46 -7.36
C TYR A 607 -22.77 -16.56 -7.88
N ASN A 608 -22.69 -15.26 -7.60
CA ASN A 608 -23.68 -14.29 -8.01
C ASN A 608 -23.16 -13.39 -9.15
N VAL A 609 -21.89 -13.53 -9.56
CA VAL A 609 -21.28 -12.70 -10.59
C VAL A 609 -21.56 -13.30 -11.95
N ASP A 610 -22.14 -12.52 -12.85
CA ASP A 610 -22.47 -12.93 -14.21
C ASP A 610 -22.47 -11.73 -15.17
N VAL A 611 -22.75 -11.96 -16.45
CA VAL A 611 -22.89 -10.92 -17.49
C VAL A 611 -24.23 -11.10 -18.20
N ASP A 612 -25.01 -10.02 -18.32
CA ASP A 612 -26.29 -10.05 -19.04
C ASP A 612 -26.11 -10.04 -20.57
N GLU A 613 -27.21 -10.21 -21.32
CA GLU A 613 -27.22 -10.22 -22.80
C GLU A 613 -26.69 -8.92 -23.43
N LYS A 614 -26.61 -7.83 -22.67
CA LYS A 614 -26.12 -6.51 -23.11
C LYS A 614 -24.67 -6.27 -22.70
N GLY A 615 -24.03 -7.22 -22.02
CA GLY A 615 -22.66 -7.10 -21.54
C GLY A 615 -22.53 -6.38 -20.19
N ASN A 616 -23.62 -6.14 -19.45
CA ASN A 616 -23.56 -5.52 -18.12
C ASN A 616 -23.18 -6.56 -17.06
N ILE A 617 -22.34 -6.16 -16.11
CA ILE A 617 -21.90 -7.03 -15.02
C ILE A 617 -22.99 -7.11 -13.94
N LEU A 618 -23.33 -8.33 -13.54
CA LEU A 618 -24.28 -8.64 -12.47
C LEU A 618 -23.55 -9.09 -11.20
N GLY A 619 -24.13 -8.81 -10.03
CA GLY A 619 -23.76 -9.36 -8.72
C GLY A 619 -22.34 -9.09 -8.19
N LEU A 620 -21.59 -8.18 -8.81
CA LEU A 620 -20.26 -7.76 -8.35
C LEU A 620 -20.30 -6.88 -7.09
N PHE A 621 -21.43 -6.19 -6.82
CA PHE A 621 -21.60 -5.16 -5.78
C PHE A 621 -22.84 -5.30 -4.93
#